data_AF-A0A3C2CUP6-F1
#
_entry.id   AF-A0A3C2CUP6-F1
#
_cell.length_a   1.000
_cell.length_b   1.000
_cell.length_c   1.000
_cell.angle_alpha   90.00
_cell.angle_beta   90.00
_cell.angle_gamma   90.00
#
_symmetry.space_group_name_H-M   'P 1'
#
loop_
_entity.id
_entity.type
_entity.pdbx_description
1 polymer ?
#
loop_
_entity_poly.entity_id
_entity_poly.type
_entity_poly.pdbx_seq_one_letter_code
_entity_poly.pdbx_strand_id
1 'polypeptide(L)'
;MKPIMKLYSSLTAAALLTSLVLPAGAAAEEQSLTDYQKERRKQQIISHLQDRDFQPSTEQASGFSALAVTQAVYVNKVDIYSDHEYSFSSAGGTFTLKDQNHDDIDYFIYNNDSEEMVYPSGVDSYNLPAGNYSLIVTSYNETQMDYRFELSGNFNGTPDVTLPTLQVANPNSHDLRLAKGSSSAYTVKGSSDAKFVSIADNNYEYDSIENPVNFSQRITLDKGINGIYLYAWESSGNAVGSYHNVTLPGVSRIAGKDRYAVSAGVSAQLSKWSYDTGTVIIARGDMYPDALSGGPLAVIEGAPVLLTATNFLPADIQNQIVDLGAQRAIILGGAGSVSTNVEAQLRKLGVTDIERIGGRDRFVVSADTAERVADYWGSDTAIIASGEVFPDALSASTIAGPAGMPILLVKSDTITDPVQTFIKNHPEINNFIIVGGPATVKTSVTDKIKQLRSGAYVERIGGKDRYEVAINVAKFGMQNFGMNLNTLTVVRGDIFPDALSGAPLANLHSGPILLTTSAKLEAKVNTFLQNNQSQIDSIYIVGGTGSVSTTAEQQLYGHIR
;
A
#
# COMPACT_ATOMS: atom_id res chain seq x y z
N MET A 1 1.34 23.87 36.65
CA MET A 1 0.69 22.54 36.60
C MET A 1 -0.12 22.46 35.31
N LYS A 2 0.59 22.05 34.28
CA LYS A 2 0.21 21.55 32.96
C LYS A 2 1.35 20.58 32.65
N PRO A 3 1.06 19.36 32.19
CA PRO A 3 2.07 18.75 31.32
C PRO A 3 1.46 17.98 30.15
N ILE A 4 2.20 17.96 29.03
CA ILE A 4 2.23 16.93 27.96
C ILE A 4 1.00 16.97 27.03
N MET A 5 1.01 17.33 25.74
CA MET A 5 2.00 17.30 24.65
C MET A 5 2.71 15.96 24.48
N LYS A 6 2.02 14.99 23.86
CA LYS A 6 2.55 13.96 22.93
C LYS A 6 1.44 12.99 22.50
N LEU A 7 1.52 12.58 21.23
CA LEU A 7 0.93 11.38 20.61
C LEU A 7 -0.58 11.39 20.36
N TYR A 8 -0.96 11.69 19.12
CA TYR A 8 -1.63 10.73 18.22
C TYR A 8 -1.31 11.16 16.78
N SER A 9 -0.17 10.67 16.29
CA SER A 9 0.29 10.75 14.91
C SER A 9 0.85 9.38 14.59
N SER A 10 -0.01 8.45 14.15
CA SER A 10 0.40 7.12 13.68
C SER A 10 -0.83 6.30 13.31
N LEU A 11 -1.16 6.24 12.01
CA LEU A 11 -1.87 5.10 11.41
C LEU A 11 -1.64 5.11 9.87
N THR A 12 -0.42 4.79 9.43
CA THR A 12 0.00 4.42 8.06
C THR A 12 0.09 2.90 7.78
N ALA A 13 -0.33 2.53 6.56
CA ALA A 13 0.18 1.52 5.61
C ALA A 13 0.21 -0.04 5.86
N ALA A 14 -0.57 -0.77 5.03
CA ALA A 14 -0.45 -2.14 4.48
C ALA A 14 -1.64 -2.52 3.55
N ALA A 15 -1.41 -2.46 2.25
CA ALA A 15 -2.37 -2.77 1.17
C ALA A 15 -3.31 -3.98 1.39
N LEU A 16 -4.59 -3.79 1.06
CA LEU A 16 -5.42 -4.75 0.30
C LEU A 16 -6.72 -4.07 -0.16
N LEU A 17 -6.67 -3.49 -1.36
CA LEU A 17 -7.77 -3.51 -2.32
C LEU A 17 -7.16 -3.97 -3.64
N THR A 18 -6.84 -5.27 -3.73
CA THR A 18 -6.99 -6.13 -4.94
C THR A 18 -6.58 -7.57 -4.60
N SER A 19 -7.57 -8.43 -4.32
CA SER A 19 -7.72 -9.78 -4.88
C SER A 19 -8.91 -10.51 -4.23
N LEU A 20 -10.13 -10.06 -4.49
CA LEU A 20 -11.28 -10.97 -4.41
C LEU A 20 -11.35 -11.76 -5.71
N VAL A 21 -10.44 -12.73 -5.83
CA VAL A 21 -10.65 -13.88 -6.71
C VAL A 21 -10.54 -15.12 -5.85
N LEU A 22 -11.71 -15.61 -5.44
CA LEU A 22 -11.87 -16.88 -4.76
C LEU A 22 -11.13 -18.01 -5.50
N PRO A 23 -10.49 -18.96 -4.80
CA PRO A 23 -10.19 -20.24 -5.39
C PRO A 23 -11.52 -20.89 -5.82
N ALA A 24 -11.60 -21.39 -7.05
CA ALA A 24 -12.71 -22.22 -7.46
C ALA A 24 -12.77 -23.48 -6.56
N GLY A 25 -13.72 -23.52 -5.61
CA GLY A 25 -14.16 -24.76 -4.97
C GLY A 25 -14.03 -24.92 -3.45
N ALA A 26 -13.87 -23.86 -2.64
CA ALA A 26 -14.02 -23.96 -1.18
C ALA A 26 -15.09 -22.97 -0.70
N ALA A 27 -16.01 -23.43 0.16
CA ALA A 27 -17.08 -22.61 0.72
C ALA A 27 -16.49 -21.35 1.38
N ALA A 28 -16.94 -20.18 0.93
CA ALA A 28 -16.50 -18.89 1.42
C ALA A 28 -17.06 -18.67 2.84
N GLU A 29 -16.19 -18.71 3.85
CA GLU A 29 -16.40 -17.90 5.04
C GLU A 29 -16.05 -16.46 4.65
N GLU A 30 -17.04 -15.57 4.76
CA GLU A 30 -16.93 -14.13 4.52
C GLU A 30 -15.95 -13.55 5.54
N GLN A 31 -14.70 -13.34 5.16
CA GLN A 31 -13.68 -12.79 6.04
C GLN A 31 -13.80 -11.26 6.03
N SER A 32 -14.25 -10.68 7.15
CA SER A 32 -14.45 -9.23 7.28
C SER A 32 -13.15 -8.46 7.08
N LEU A 33 -13.22 -7.28 6.44
CA LEU A 33 -12.06 -6.39 6.32
C LEU A 33 -11.53 -6.00 7.70
N THR A 34 -10.21 -6.03 7.85
CA THR A 34 -9.50 -5.49 9.02
C THR A 34 -9.75 -3.99 9.15
N ASP A 35 -9.69 -3.44 10.38
CA ASP A 35 -9.82 -2.00 10.63
C ASP A 35 -8.83 -1.16 9.81
N TYR A 36 -7.65 -1.73 9.56
CA TYR A 36 -6.63 -1.16 8.70
C TYR A 36 -7.13 -0.95 7.25
N GLN A 37 -7.74 -1.97 6.65
CA GLN A 37 -8.25 -1.91 5.28
C GLN A 37 -9.40 -0.91 5.14
N LYS A 38 -10.24 -0.85 6.19
CA LYS A 38 -11.34 0.12 6.30
C LYS A 38 -10.82 1.56 6.29
N GLU A 39 -9.82 1.86 7.13
CA GLU A 39 -9.21 3.19 7.18
C GLU A 39 -8.51 3.56 5.87
N ARG A 40 -7.82 2.62 5.22
CA ARG A 40 -7.18 2.95 3.94
C ARG A 40 -8.14 3.27 2.82
N ARG A 41 -9.30 2.62 2.79
CA ARG A 41 -10.37 2.99 1.86
C ARG A 41 -10.83 4.43 2.10
N LYS A 42 -11.03 4.83 3.37
CA LYS A 42 -11.36 6.24 3.69
C LYS A 42 -10.29 7.20 3.21
N GLN A 43 -9.02 6.91 3.48
CA GLN A 43 -7.91 7.76 3.05
C GLN A 43 -7.79 7.85 1.51
N GLN A 44 -8.09 6.76 0.79
CA GLN A 44 -8.18 6.80 -0.67
C GLN A 44 -9.29 7.74 -1.12
N ILE A 45 -10.50 7.63 -0.56
CA ILE A 45 -11.60 8.54 -0.90
C ILE A 45 -11.18 10.00 -0.60
N ILE A 46 -10.57 10.26 0.56
CA ILE A 46 -10.09 11.60 0.94
C ILE A 46 -9.06 12.14 -0.05
N SER A 47 -8.08 11.34 -0.49
CA SER A 47 -7.11 11.77 -1.50
C SER A 47 -7.82 12.21 -2.79
N HIS A 48 -8.80 11.45 -3.27
CA HIS A 48 -9.57 11.85 -4.46
C HIS A 48 -10.38 13.13 -4.22
N LEU A 49 -10.92 13.33 -3.01
CA LEU A 49 -11.63 14.57 -2.64
C LEU A 49 -10.70 15.79 -2.59
N GLN A 50 -9.43 15.60 -2.28
CA GLN A 50 -8.40 16.66 -2.24
C GLN A 50 -7.85 16.98 -3.63
N ASP A 51 -7.69 15.95 -4.47
CA ASP A 51 -7.06 16.09 -5.79
C ASP A 51 -8.03 16.54 -6.89
N ARG A 52 -9.35 16.46 -6.67
CA ARG A 52 -10.36 16.80 -7.68
C ARG A 52 -10.30 18.25 -8.14
N ASP A 53 -10.36 18.46 -9.46
CA ASP A 53 -10.37 19.78 -10.10
C ASP A 53 -11.73 20.52 -10.01
N PHE A 54 -12.60 20.13 -9.07
CA PHE A 54 -13.92 20.73 -8.86
C PHE A 54 -14.18 20.99 -7.39
N GLN A 55 -14.52 22.25 -7.09
CA GLN A 55 -15.03 22.68 -5.80
C GLN A 55 -16.56 22.83 -5.91
N PRO A 56 -17.36 22.13 -5.09
CA PRO A 56 -18.81 22.23 -5.15
C PRO A 56 -19.26 23.68 -5.00
N SER A 57 -19.78 24.26 -6.09
CA SER A 57 -20.35 25.60 -6.06
C SER A 57 -21.72 25.53 -5.42
N THR A 58 -21.83 25.86 -4.14
CA THR A 58 -23.12 26.12 -3.53
C THR A 58 -23.58 27.50 -4.02
N GLU A 59 -24.41 27.55 -5.07
CA GLU A 59 -25.09 28.78 -5.44
C GLU A 59 -25.79 29.31 -4.17
N GLN A 60 -25.38 30.50 -3.73
CA GLN A 60 -26.08 31.23 -2.68
C GLN A 60 -27.52 31.40 -3.13
N ALA A 61 -28.45 30.68 -2.48
CA ALA A 61 -29.88 30.93 -2.61
C ALA A 61 -30.16 32.37 -2.14
N SER A 62 -30.08 33.28 -3.11
CA SER A 62 -30.26 34.71 -2.92
C SER A 62 -31.75 34.95 -2.73
N GLY A 63 -32.15 35.03 -1.46
CA GLY A 63 -33.37 35.70 -1.04
C GLY A 63 -34.65 34.91 -1.27
N PHE A 64 -35.02 34.08 -0.30
CA PHE A 64 -36.38 34.01 0.24
C PHE A 64 -36.27 33.42 1.66
N SER A 65 -37.12 33.89 2.57
CA SER A 65 -37.30 33.32 3.91
C SER A 65 -37.92 31.92 3.80
N ALA A 66 -37.14 30.93 3.37
CA ALA A 66 -37.52 29.54 3.42
C ALA A 66 -37.46 29.06 4.89
N LEU A 67 -38.46 28.27 5.30
CA LEU A 67 -38.44 27.58 6.59
C LEU A 67 -37.08 26.88 6.74
N ALA A 68 -36.41 27.06 7.89
CA ALA A 68 -35.15 26.39 8.16
C ALA A 68 -35.36 24.88 8.05
N VAL A 69 -34.83 24.27 7.00
CA VAL A 69 -34.79 22.81 6.88
C VAL A 69 -33.84 22.34 7.96
N THR A 70 -34.36 21.60 8.93
CA THR A 70 -33.56 21.12 10.06
C THR A 70 -33.11 19.67 9.91
N GLN A 71 -33.48 19.02 8.79
CA GLN A 71 -33.29 17.59 8.59
C GLN A 71 -33.15 17.24 7.11
N ALA A 72 -32.16 16.41 6.78
CA ALA A 72 -31.98 15.75 5.50
C ALA A 72 -31.90 14.23 5.71
N VAL A 73 -32.52 13.46 4.82
CA VAL A 73 -32.55 12.00 4.88
C VAL A 73 -31.96 11.46 3.59
N TYR A 74 -30.84 10.75 3.71
CA TYR A 74 -30.10 10.15 2.59
C TYR A 74 -30.37 8.66 2.57
N VAL A 75 -30.90 8.15 1.45
CA VAL A 75 -31.26 6.73 1.28
C VAL A 75 -30.75 6.26 -0.07
N ASN A 76 -29.90 5.23 -0.08
CA ASN A 76 -29.45 4.57 -1.31
C ASN A 76 -28.86 3.19 -1.01
N LYS A 77 -28.22 2.58 -2.01
CA LYS A 77 -27.45 1.34 -1.92
C LYS A 77 -26.01 1.58 -2.31
N VAL A 78 -25.07 1.01 -1.56
CA VAL A 78 -23.64 1.14 -1.83
C VAL A 78 -22.93 -0.19 -1.60
N ASP A 79 -21.87 -0.45 -2.36
CA ASP A 79 -21.01 -1.62 -2.24
C ASP A 79 -19.55 -1.17 -2.11
N ILE A 80 -18.63 -2.12 -2.00
CA ILE A 80 -17.19 -1.85 -1.90
C ILE A 80 -16.60 -1.25 -3.18
N TYR A 81 -17.32 -1.20 -4.30
CA TYR A 81 -16.85 -0.62 -5.55
C TYR A 81 -17.43 0.75 -5.83
N SER A 82 -18.20 1.32 -4.90
CA SER A 82 -18.73 2.67 -5.01
C SER A 82 -18.60 3.47 -3.72
N ASP A 83 -18.64 4.79 -3.88
CA ASP A 83 -18.78 5.74 -2.81
C ASP A 83 -19.81 6.80 -3.22
N HIS A 84 -20.55 7.31 -2.24
CA HIS A 84 -21.57 8.32 -2.46
C HIS A 84 -21.22 9.57 -1.67
N GLU A 85 -21.32 10.72 -2.32
CA GLU A 85 -21.08 12.02 -1.72
C GLU A 85 -22.34 12.88 -1.78
N TYR A 86 -22.73 13.39 -0.62
CA TYR A 86 -23.81 14.36 -0.49
C TYR A 86 -23.27 15.68 0.03
N SER A 87 -23.23 16.68 -0.85
CA SER A 87 -22.81 18.04 -0.53
C SER A 87 -23.92 18.80 0.20
N PHE A 88 -23.57 19.52 1.26
CA PHE A 88 -24.47 20.38 2.01
C PHE A 88 -23.74 21.58 2.64
N SER A 89 -24.46 22.64 2.95
CA SER A 89 -23.92 23.80 3.67
C SER A 89 -24.46 23.89 5.08
N SER A 90 -23.59 24.19 6.03
CA SER A 90 -23.94 24.51 7.42
C SER A 90 -24.07 26.02 7.60
N ALA A 91 -25.08 26.48 8.34
CA ALA A 91 -25.18 27.85 8.85
C ALA A 91 -24.48 28.02 10.22
N GLY A 92 -23.80 26.99 10.70
CA GLY A 92 -23.15 26.95 12.01
C GLY A 92 -24.02 26.28 13.08
N GLY A 93 -23.41 25.39 13.86
CA GLY A 93 -23.99 24.84 15.08
C GLY A 93 -23.76 23.34 15.25
N THR A 94 -24.53 22.74 16.15
CA THR A 94 -24.52 21.30 16.39
C THR A 94 -25.40 20.57 15.38
N PHE A 95 -24.87 19.52 14.79
CA PHE A 95 -25.56 18.58 13.92
C PHE A 95 -25.61 17.21 14.58
N THR A 96 -26.64 16.44 14.29
CA THR A 96 -26.78 15.05 14.71
C THR A 96 -26.97 14.18 13.48
N LEU A 97 -26.18 13.11 13.36
CA LEU A 97 -26.25 12.16 12.25
C LEU A 97 -26.67 10.79 12.80
N LYS A 98 -27.94 10.44 12.60
CA LYS A 98 -28.41 9.11 12.98
C LYS A 98 -28.09 8.12 11.88
N ASP A 99 -27.37 7.08 12.27
CA ASP A 99 -27.09 5.89 11.48
C ASP A 99 -28.13 4.80 11.80
N GLN A 100 -28.73 4.21 10.76
CA GLN A 100 -29.68 3.10 10.88
C GLN A 100 -29.22 1.87 10.09
N ASN A 101 -27.91 1.75 9.84
CA ASN A 101 -27.34 0.82 8.85
C ASN A 101 -26.68 -0.42 9.47
N HIS A 102 -26.18 -1.27 8.58
CA HIS A 102 -25.41 -2.47 8.89
C HIS A 102 -23.96 -2.11 9.27
N ASP A 103 -23.29 -2.99 10.03
CA ASP A 103 -21.88 -2.82 10.45
C ASP A 103 -20.87 -2.72 9.28
N ASP A 104 -21.31 -3.01 8.06
CA ASP A 104 -20.49 -2.95 6.83
C ASP A 104 -20.64 -1.64 6.05
N ILE A 105 -21.58 -0.78 6.43
CA ILE A 105 -21.66 0.60 5.91
C ILE A 105 -20.79 1.49 6.79
N ASP A 106 -20.04 2.38 6.15
CA ASP A 106 -19.25 3.39 6.83
C ASP A 106 -19.51 4.76 6.25
N TYR A 107 -19.24 5.78 7.05
CA TYR A 107 -19.46 7.16 6.67
C TYR A 107 -18.50 8.11 7.39
N PHE A 108 -18.34 9.30 6.83
CA PHE A 108 -17.68 10.42 7.51
C PHE A 108 -18.18 11.74 6.93
N ILE A 109 -18.02 12.81 7.71
CA ILE A 109 -18.26 14.17 7.24
C ILE A 109 -16.90 14.77 6.85
N TYR A 110 -16.82 15.36 5.68
CA TYR A 110 -15.65 16.04 5.16
C TYR A 110 -15.96 17.54 5.06
N ASN A 111 -15.04 18.39 5.52
CA ASN A 111 -15.13 19.83 5.37
C ASN A 111 -14.45 20.22 4.05
N ASN A 112 -15.25 20.67 3.08
CA ASN A 112 -14.77 21.03 1.75
C ASN A 112 -13.92 22.31 1.78
N ASP A 113 -14.14 23.20 2.75
CA ASP A 113 -13.42 24.48 2.82
C ASP A 113 -12.03 24.32 3.45
N SER A 114 -11.86 23.37 4.38
CA SER A 114 -10.58 23.10 5.05
C SER A 114 -9.87 21.85 4.54
N GLU A 115 -10.52 21.07 3.67
CA GLU A 115 -10.03 19.81 3.13
C GLU A 115 -9.68 18.75 4.21
N GLU A 116 -10.49 18.71 5.27
CA GLU A 116 -10.27 17.84 6.43
C GLU A 116 -11.52 17.05 6.82
N MET A 117 -11.33 15.84 7.36
CA MET A 117 -12.41 15.08 7.98
C MET A 117 -12.86 15.76 9.28
N VAL A 118 -14.19 15.83 9.48
CA VAL A 118 -14.78 16.32 10.72
C VAL A 118 -15.02 15.16 11.68
N TYR A 119 -14.36 15.21 12.83
CA TYR A 119 -14.57 14.22 13.88
C TYR A 119 -15.84 14.50 14.71
N PRO A 120 -16.55 13.45 15.16
CA PRO A 120 -17.67 13.60 16.07
C PRO A 120 -17.25 14.31 17.37
N SER A 121 -18.04 15.29 17.79
CA SER A 121 -17.95 15.96 19.09
C SER A 121 -18.58 15.16 20.26
N GLY A 122 -19.30 14.09 19.93
CA GLY A 122 -19.95 13.16 20.84
C GLY A 122 -20.61 12.03 20.05
N VAL A 123 -21.38 11.18 20.73
CA VAL A 123 -22.18 10.12 20.06
C VAL A 123 -23.12 10.78 19.05
N ASP A 124 -22.98 10.39 17.78
CA ASP A 124 -23.76 10.86 16.63
C ASP A 124 -23.77 12.39 16.43
N SER A 125 -22.88 13.15 17.09
CA SER A 125 -22.98 14.61 17.20
C SER A 125 -21.75 15.30 16.63
N TYR A 126 -21.95 16.30 15.79
CA TYR A 126 -20.91 17.06 15.11
C TYR A 126 -21.06 18.55 15.39
N ASN A 127 -19.95 19.25 15.56
CA ASN A 127 -19.95 20.71 15.59
C ASN A 127 -19.49 21.20 14.22
N LEU A 128 -20.41 21.72 13.41
CA LEU A 128 -20.14 22.18 12.05
C LEU A 128 -20.26 23.71 12.03
N PRO A 129 -19.14 24.46 12.04
CA PRO A 129 -19.13 25.88 11.71
C PRO A 129 -19.82 26.19 10.38
N ALA A 130 -20.13 27.46 10.13
CA ALA A 130 -20.65 27.86 8.83
C ALA A 130 -19.61 27.52 7.73
N GLY A 131 -20.04 26.81 6.70
CA GLY A 131 -19.14 26.28 5.67
C GLY A 131 -19.81 25.19 4.81
N ASN A 132 -19.03 24.64 3.89
CA ASN A 132 -19.47 23.57 2.98
C ASN A 132 -18.90 22.23 3.42
N TYR A 133 -19.75 21.21 3.40
CA TYR A 133 -19.43 19.88 3.89
C TYR A 133 -19.98 18.83 2.94
N SER A 134 -19.38 17.65 3.01
CA SER A 134 -19.84 16.46 2.30
C SER A 134 -20.06 15.33 3.30
N LEU A 135 -21.22 14.68 3.24
CA LEU A 135 -21.43 13.38 3.86
C LEU A 135 -20.98 12.31 2.85
N ILE A 136 -19.92 11.59 3.20
CA ILE A 136 -19.40 10.49 2.40
C ILE A 136 -19.95 9.18 2.96
N VAL A 137 -20.47 8.32 2.08
CA VAL A 137 -20.98 6.99 2.42
C VAL A 137 -20.27 5.95 1.58
N THR A 138 -19.84 4.86 2.21
CA THR A 138 -19.18 3.73 1.56
C THR A 138 -19.59 2.40 2.19
N SER A 139 -19.27 1.28 1.54
CA SER A 139 -19.45 -0.06 2.09
C SER A 139 -18.13 -0.86 2.08
N TYR A 140 -18.10 -1.90 2.92
CA TYR A 140 -17.08 -2.94 2.95
C TYR A 140 -17.58 -4.28 2.41
N ASN A 141 -18.83 -4.32 1.95
CA ASN A 141 -19.45 -5.51 1.37
C ASN A 141 -19.39 -5.46 -0.16
N GLU A 142 -19.10 -6.60 -0.81
CA GLU A 142 -19.11 -6.69 -2.28
C GLU A 142 -20.51 -6.56 -2.88
N THR A 143 -21.54 -6.87 -2.10
CA THR A 143 -22.94 -6.73 -2.49
C THR A 143 -23.48 -5.39 -2.04
N GLN A 144 -24.41 -4.87 -2.83
CA GLN A 144 -25.07 -3.61 -2.53
C GLN A 144 -25.89 -3.70 -1.24
N MET A 145 -25.52 -2.85 -0.29
CA MET A 145 -26.16 -2.74 1.01
C MET A 145 -27.00 -1.45 1.05
N ASP A 146 -28.25 -1.59 1.50
CA ASP A 146 -29.12 -0.43 1.76
C ASP A 146 -28.55 0.41 2.91
N TYR A 147 -28.58 1.73 2.76
CA TYR A 147 -28.33 2.66 3.85
C TYR A 147 -29.42 3.73 3.97
N ARG A 148 -29.58 4.24 5.19
CA ARG A 148 -30.40 5.38 5.58
C ARG A 148 -29.67 6.20 6.64
N PHE A 149 -29.28 7.42 6.26
CA PHE A 149 -28.71 8.40 7.19
C PHE A 149 -29.66 9.59 7.36
N GLU A 150 -29.81 10.03 8.60
CA GLU A 150 -30.62 11.21 8.94
C GLU A 150 -29.72 12.27 9.59
N LEU A 151 -29.35 13.28 8.82
CA LEU A 151 -28.57 14.42 9.28
C LEU A 151 -29.51 15.55 9.69
N SER A 152 -29.45 15.99 10.94
CA SER A 152 -30.28 17.05 11.49
C SER A 152 -29.42 18.17 12.04
N GLY A 153 -29.75 19.43 11.74
CA GLY A 153 -28.98 20.59 12.21
C GLY A 153 -29.39 21.89 11.52
N ASN A 154 -28.57 22.93 11.67
CA ASN A 154 -28.84 24.25 11.14
C ASN A 154 -28.25 24.41 9.73
N PHE A 155 -28.92 23.84 8.72
CA PHE A 155 -28.48 23.92 7.34
C PHE A 155 -28.58 25.35 6.78
N ASN A 156 -27.64 25.72 5.91
CA ASN A 156 -27.71 26.93 5.11
C ASN A 156 -28.33 26.58 3.75
N GLY A 157 -29.66 26.68 3.67
CA GLY A 157 -30.43 26.24 2.50
C GLY A 157 -31.03 24.84 2.66
N THR A 158 -31.65 24.33 1.60
CA THR A 158 -32.23 22.97 1.56
C THR A 158 -31.19 22.00 0.99
N PRO A 159 -30.75 20.99 1.75
CA PRO A 159 -29.83 19.98 1.23
C PRO A 159 -30.43 19.20 0.05
N ASP A 160 -29.66 19.01 -1.00
CA ASP A 160 -29.99 18.08 -2.09
C ASP A 160 -29.64 16.65 -1.65
N VAL A 161 -30.61 15.75 -1.73
CA VAL A 161 -30.44 14.35 -1.32
C VAL A 161 -30.40 13.39 -2.52
N THR A 162 -30.32 13.94 -3.74
CA THR A 162 -30.34 13.18 -4.99
C THR A 162 -28.91 12.92 -5.47
N LEU A 163 -28.60 11.68 -5.80
CA LEU A 163 -27.33 11.34 -6.45
C LEU A 163 -27.55 11.21 -7.97
N PRO A 164 -26.55 11.58 -8.79
CA PRO A 164 -26.56 11.21 -10.19
C PRO A 164 -26.45 9.68 -10.36
N THR A 165 -26.80 9.20 -11.53
CA THR A 165 -26.54 7.83 -11.98
C THR A 165 -25.18 7.73 -12.68
N LEU A 166 -24.46 6.65 -12.46
CA LEU A 166 -23.25 6.32 -13.20
C LEU A 166 -23.30 4.84 -13.61
N GLN A 167 -23.25 4.58 -14.91
CA GLN A 167 -23.28 3.23 -15.47
C GLN A 167 -22.01 3.01 -16.28
N VAL A 168 -21.18 2.06 -15.84
CA VAL A 168 -19.92 1.72 -16.51
C VAL A 168 -20.14 0.52 -17.42
N ALA A 169 -20.02 0.74 -18.72
CA ALA A 169 -20.23 -0.28 -19.75
C ALA A 169 -18.92 -1.00 -20.12
N ASN A 170 -17.78 -0.32 -19.99
CA ASN A 170 -16.46 -0.92 -20.13
C ASN A 170 -15.47 -0.19 -19.20
N PRO A 171 -14.82 -0.88 -18.24
CA PRO A 171 -14.93 -2.32 -17.96
C PRO A 171 -16.35 -2.74 -17.55
N ASN A 172 -16.73 -3.96 -17.92
CA ASN A 172 -18.07 -4.50 -17.67
C ASN A 172 -18.18 -5.31 -16.36
N SER A 173 -17.11 -5.29 -15.56
CA SER A 173 -17.02 -5.84 -14.21
C SER A 173 -16.09 -4.95 -13.39
N HIS A 174 -16.22 -5.00 -12.05
CA HIS A 174 -15.29 -4.29 -11.17
C HIS A 174 -13.89 -4.88 -11.20
N ASP A 175 -13.76 -6.19 -11.42
CA ASP A 175 -12.46 -6.82 -11.72
C ASP A 175 -12.51 -7.45 -13.10
N LEU A 176 -11.78 -6.85 -14.05
CA LEU A 176 -11.66 -7.32 -15.42
C LEU A 176 -10.23 -7.77 -15.71
N ARG A 177 -10.08 -9.03 -16.08
CA ARG A 177 -8.80 -9.56 -16.57
C ARG A 177 -8.81 -9.65 -18.10
N LEU A 178 -7.88 -8.96 -18.76
CA LEU A 178 -7.69 -9.04 -20.20
C LEU A 178 -6.97 -10.33 -20.61
N ALA A 179 -7.13 -10.72 -21.89
CA ALA A 179 -6.37 -11.83 -22.45
C ALA A 179 -4.88 -11.48 -22.56
N LYS A 180 -3.99 -12.47 -22.40
CA LYS A 180 -2.55 -12.30 -22.64
C LYS A 180 -2.31 -11.78 -24.06
N GLY A 181 -1.44 -10.78 -24.19
CA GLY A 181 -1.14 -10.14 -25.47
C GLY A 181 -2.14 -9.07 -25.91
N SER A 182 -3.12 -8.73 -25.06
CA SER A 182 -4.00 -7.58 -25.30
C SER A 182 -3.21 -6.27 -25.43
N SER A 183 -3.78 -5.34 -26.19
CA SER A 183 -3.29 -3.96 -26.34
C SER A 183 -3.29 -3.23 -24.99
N SER A 184 -2.28 -2.38 -24.75
CA SER A 184 -2.31 -1.42 -23.64
C SER A 184 -3.30 -0.29 -23.86
N ALA A 185 -3.59 0.06 -25.12
CA ALA A 185 -4.64 1.03 -25.41
C ALA A 185 -6.01 0.43 -25.08
N TYR A 186 -6.69 1.02 -24.10
CA TYR A 186 -7.98 0.58 -23.58
C TYR A 186 -8.99 1.74 -23.67
N THR A 187 -10.29 1.44 -23.67
CA THR A 187 -11.33 2.48 -23.80
C THR A 187 -12.37 2.31 -22.72
N VAL A 188 -12.39 3.23 -21.75
CA VAL A 188 -13.42 3.29 -20.71
C VAL A 188 -14.69 3.88 -21.31
N LYS A 189 -15.85 3.28 -21.03
CA LYS A 189 -17.15 3.70 -21.59
C LYS A 189 -18.25 3.59 -20.57
N GLY A 190 -19.24 4.46 -20.69
CA GLY A 190 -20.42 4.42 -19.85
C GLY A 190 -21.42 5.52 -20.20
N SER A 191 -22.35 5.73 -19.29
CA SER A 191 -23.38 6.77 -19.37
C SER A 191 -23.67 7.31 -17.97
N SER A 192 -24.04 8.58 -17.90
CA SER A 192 -24.46 9.24 -16.67
C SER A 192 -25.47 10.34 -16.98
N ASP A 193 -26.36 10.63 -16.05
CA ASP A 193 -27.21 11.83 -16.07
C ASP A 193 -26.60 13.00 -15.28
N ALA A 194 -25.41 12.80 -14.69
CA ALA A 194 -24.67 13.83 -13.98
C ALA A 194 -24.37 15.06 -14.84
N LYS A 195 -24.04 16.16 -14.18
CA LYS A 195 -23.48 17.33 -14.85
C LYS A 195 -22.09 17.05 -15.41
N PHE A 196 -21.25 16.30 -14.71
CA PHE A 196 -19.88 15.98 -15.11
C PHE A 196 -19.52 14.53 -14.80
N VAL A 197 -18.60 13.96 -15.58
CA VAL A 197 -17.89 12.70 -15.28
C VAL A 197 -16.40 12.93 -15.46
N SER A 198 -15.59 12.54 -14.47
CA SER A 198 -14.14 12.38 -14.61
C SER A 198 -13.78 10.90 -14.60
N ILE A 199 -12.62 10.62 -15.18
CA ILE A 199 -12.02 9.28 -15.21
C ILE A 199 -10.58 9.48 -14.78
N ALA A 200 -10.12 8.67 -13.83
CA ALA A 200 -8.73 8.60 -13.41
C ALA A 200 -8.22 7.16 -13.54
N ASP A 201 -6.95 7.01 -13.87
CA ASP A 201 -6.21 5.77 -13.69
C ASP A 201 -5.05 6.00 -12.71
N ASN A 202 -4.36 4.92 -12.33
CA ASN A 202 -3.23 4.96 -11.40
C ASN A 202 -2.11 5.96 -11.76
N ASN A 203 -2.06 6.46 -13.00
CA ASN A 203 -1.04 7.38 -13.47
C ASN A 203 -1.57 8.79 -13.73
N TYR A 204 -2.85 8.93 -14.08
CA TYR A 204 -3.37 10.17 -14.65
C TYR A 204 -4.87 10.35 -14.40
N GLU A 205 -5.24 11.58 -14.02
CA GLU A 205 -6.61 12.06 -14.06
C GLU A 205 -6.88 12.75 -15.41
N TYR A 206 -7.94 12.32 -16.10
CA TYR A 206 -8.31 12.84 -17.42
C TYR A 206 -9.34 13.97 -17.29
N ASP A 207 -9.33 14.89 -18.27
CA ASP A 207 -10.28 15.98 -18.37
C ASP A 207 -11.73 15.52 -18.17
N SER A 208 -12.48 16.28 -17.39
CA SER A 208 -13.89 16.00 -17.13
C SER A 208 -14.74 16.19 -18.39
N ILE A 209 -15.80 15.38 -18.47
CA ILE A 209 -16.76 15.36 -19.58
C ILE A 209 -18.05 16.00 -19.08
N GLU A 210 -18.44 17.13 -19.66
CA GLU A 210 -19.67 17.85 -19.30
C GLU A 210 -20.92 17.25 -19.98
N ASN A 211 -22.01 17.12 -19.22
CA ASN A 211 -23.30 16.52 -19.58
C ASN A 211 -23.18 15.15 -20.29
N PRO A 212 -22.50 14.16 -19.68
CA PRO A 212 -22.11 12.91 -20.33
C PRO A 212 -23.26 11.89 -20.44
N VAL A 213 -24.23 12.15 -21.33
CA VAL A 213 -25.31 11.18 -21.65
C VAL A 213 -24.72 9.81 -22.06
N ASN A 214 -23.62 9.83 -22.82
CA ASN A 214 -22.73 8.70 -23.02
C ASN A 214 -21.30 9.24 -23.07
N PHE A 215 -20.34 8.49 -22.54
CA PHE A 215 -18.93 8.86 -22.58
C PHE A 215 -18.05 7.71 -23.07
N SER A 216 -16.89 8.08 -23.61
CA SER A 216 -15.88 7.14 -24.09
C SER A 216 -14.51 7.80 -24.01
N GLN A 217 -13.64 7.29 -23.13
CA GLN A 217 -12.29 7.81 -22.91
C GLN A 217 -11.25 6.75 -23.21
N ARG A 218 -10.21 7.09 -23.99
CA ARG A 218 -9.10 6.18 -24.27
C ARG A 218 -8.01 6.38 -23.22
N ILE A 219 -7.58 5.29 -22.61
CA ILE A 219 -6.51 5.26 -21.61
C ILE A 219 -5.39 4.30 -22.04
N THR A 220 -4.24 4.38 -21.38
CA THR A 220 -3.12 3.45 -21.60
C THR A 220 -2.85 2.65 -20.34
N LEU A 221 -3.10 1.34 -20.41
CA LEU A 221 -2.85 0.40 -19.32
C LEU A 221 -1.38 0.03 -19.23
N ASP A 222 -0.85 0.03 -18.01
CA ASP A 222 0.41 -0.61 -17.65
C ASP A 222 0.23 -2.13 -17.56
N LYS A 223 1.33 -2.89 -17.61
CA LYS A 223 1.27 -4.34 -17.33
C LYS A 223 1.00 -4.56 -15.85
N GLY A 224 0.10 -5.49 -15.56
CA GLY A 224 -0.41 -5.74 -14.23
C GLY A 224 -1.79 -5.13 -14.03
N ILE A 225 -2.14 -4.92 -12.77
CA ILE A 225 -3.42 -4.36 -12.35
C ILE A 225 -3.38 -2.85 -12.65
N ASN A 226 -4.48 -2.29 -13.14
CA ASN A 226 -4.68 -0.86 -13.32
C ASN A 226 -5.97 -0.49 -12.63
N GLY A 227 -5.91 0.37 -11.61
CA GLY A 227 -7.10 0.99 -11.05
C GLY A 227 -7.66 2.01 -12.03
N ILE A 228 -8.97 2.01 -12.19
CA ILE A 228 -9.74 2.95 -12.97
C ILE A 228 -10.84 3.45 -12.05
N TYR A 229 -10.80 4.74 -11.71
CA TYR A 229 -11.82 5.41 -10.95
C TYR A 229 -12.66 6.27 -11.89
N LEU A 230 -13.98 6.15 -11.78
CA LEU A 230 -14.93 7.02 -12.45
C LEU A 230 -15.69 7.77 -11.39
N TYR A 231 -15.85 9.07 -11.58
CA TYR A 231 -16.51 9.93 -10.62
C TYR A 231 -17.49 10.83 -11.36
N ALA A 232 -18.77 10.79 -10.97
CA ALA A 232 -19.86 11.52 -11.61
C ALA A 232 -20.51 12.46 -10.61
N TRP A 233 -20.60 13.75 -10.92
CA TRP A 233 -21.13 14.74 -9.97
C TRP A 233 -22.05 15.78 -10.60
N GLU A 234 -22.95 16.29 -9.77
CA GLU A 234 -23.91 17.34 -10.10
C GLU A 234 -23.37 18.74 -9.79
N SER A 235 -24.04 19.76 -10.32
CA SER A 235 -23.75 21.15 -9.95
C SER A 235 -23.98 21.44 -8.46
N SER A 236 -24.82 20.64 -7.79
CA SER A 236 -25.01 20.69 -6.33
C SER A 236 -23.81 20.16 -5.54
N GLY A 237 -22.89 19.45 -6.18
CA GLY A 237 -21.77 18.76 -5.54
C GLY A 237 -22.07 17.33 -5.08
N ASN A 238 -23.30 16.84 -5.28
CA ASN A 238 -23.63 15.44 -5.02
C ASN A 238 -22.96 14.55 -6.08
N ALA A 239 -22.38 13.43 -5.65
CA ALA A 239 -21.58 12.60 -6.54
C ALA A 239 -21.64 11.10 -6.25
N VAL A 240 -21.28 10.31 -7.26
CA VAL A 240 -21.09 8.86 -7.19
C VAL A 240 -19.72 8.52 -7.76
N GLY A 241 -18.90 7.85 -6.96
CA GLY A 241 -17.67 7.19 -7.37
C GLY A 241 -17.90 5.72 -7.75
N SER A 242 -17.13 5.23 -8.72
CA SER A 242 -17.09 3.82 -9.10
C SER A 242 -15.67 3.36 -9.41
N TYR A 243 -15.24 2.28 -8.75
CA TYR A 243 -13.90 1.72 -8.86
C TYR A 243 -13.90 0.45 -9.70
N HIS A 244 -12.91 0.34 -10.58
CA HIS A 244 -12.66 -0.85 -11.38
C HIS A 244 -11.16 -1.17 -11.47
N ASN A 245 -10.83 -2.45 -11.51
CA ASN A 245 -9.49 -2.96 -11.78
C ASN A 245 -9.46 -3.63 -13.14
N VAL A 246 -8.57 -3.17 -14.02
CA VAL A 246 -8.29 -3.83 -15.28
C VAL A 246 -6.89 -4.42 -15.24
N THR A 247 -6.80 -5.74 -15.20
CA THR A 247 -5.53 -6.47 -15.26
C THR A 247 -5.12 -6.68 -16.71
N LEU A 248 -3.99 -6.11 -17.11
CA LEU A 248 -3.33 -6.37 -18.38
C LEU A 248 -2.14 -7.31 -18.17
N PRO A 249 -2.26 -8.61 -18.53
CA PRO A 249 -1.19 -9.56 -18.25
C PRO A 249 0.12 -9.23 -18.96
N GLY A 250 1.25 -9.43 -18.29
CA GLY A 250 2.57 -9.18 -18.89
C GLY A 250 3.74 -9.18 -17.93
N VAL A 251 4.88 -8.71 -18.44
CA VAL A 251 6.11 -8.55 -17.66
C VAL A 251 6.53 -7.08 -17.76
N SER A 252 6.80 -6.47 -16.61
CA SER A 252 7.31 -5.11 -16.48
C SER A 252 8.75 -5.15 -15.98
N ARG A 253 9.61 -4.28 -16.51
CA ARG A 253 10.99 -4.16 -16.05
C ARG A 253 11.23 -2.78 -15.47
N ILE A 254 11.71 -2.76 -14.23
CA ILE A 254 12.20 -1.56 -13.55
C ILE A 254 13.72 -1.57 -13.65
N ALA A 255 14.26 -0.78 -14.56
CA ALA A 255 15.69 -0.72 -14.85
C ALA A 255 16.22 0.70 -14.67
N GLY A 256 17.52 0.81 -14.40
CA GLY A 256 18.23 2.08 -14.28
C GLY A 256 19.70 1.90 -14.62
N LYS A 257 20.42 3.01 -14.77
CA LYS A 257 21.88 3.01 -15.03
C LYS A 257 22.68 2.40 -13.86
N ASP A 258 22.10 2.42 -12.66
CA ASP A 258 22.64 1.87 -11.44
C ASP A 258 21.51 1.55 -10.44
N ARG A 259 21.88 0.99 -9.29
CA ARG A 259 20.97 0.65 -8.17
C ARG A 259 20.14 1.82 -7.66
N TYR A 260 20.63 3.05 -7.77
CA TYR A 260 19.97 4.24 -7.25
C TYR A 260 18.81 4.60 -8.16
N ALA A 261 19.06 4.63 -9.47
CA ALA A 261 18.02 4.78 -10.48
C ALA A 261 17.00 3.63 -10.44
N VAL A 262 17.43 2.39 -10.17
CA VAL A 262 16.50 1.27 -9.95
C VAL A 262 15.62 1.50 -8.72
N SER A 263 16.17 1.94 -7.58
CA SER A 263 15.38 2.23 -6.39
C SER A 263 14.41 3.40 -6.57
N ALA A 264 14.80 4.45 -7.29
CA ALA A 264 13.89 5.53 -7.70
C ALA A 264 12.77 5.01 -8.60
N GLY A 265 13.08 4.15 -9.58
CA GLY A 265 12.08 3.53 -10.44
C GLY A 265 11.09 2.63 -9.68
N VAL A 266 11.55 1.90 -8.65
CA VAL A 266 10.65 1.15 -7.77
C VAL A 266 9.74 2.09 -6.99
N SER A 267 10.30 3.18 -6.46
CA SER A 267 9.53 4.21 -5.78
C SER A 267 8.44 4.82 -6.68
N ALA A 268 8.78 5.21 -7.90
CA ALA A 268 7.80 5.73 -8.86
C ALA A 268 6.70 4.71 -9.18
N GLN A 269 7.03 3.41 -9.21
CA GLN A 269 6.03 2.36 -9.39
C GLN A 269 5.11 2.20 -8.17
N LEU A 270 5.63 2.41 -6.96
CA LEU A 270 4.85 2.37 -5.72
C LEU A 270 3.87 3.55 -5.63
N SER A 271 4.28 4.76 -6.03
CA SER A 271 3.44 5.96 -5.98
C SER A 271 2.13 5.81 -6.77
N LYS A 272 2.14 5.03 -7.85
CA LYS A 272 0.94 4.70 -8.65
C LYS A 272 -0.19 4.01 -7.87
N TRP A 273 0.10 3.53 -6.66
CA TRP A 273 -0.83 2.81 -5.80
C TRP A 273 -1.11 3.54 -4.47
N SER A 274 -0.91 4.86 -4.48
CA SER A 274 -1.02 5.71 -3.29
C SER A 274 -0.18 5.16 -2.13
N TYR A 275 1.02 4.69 -2.47
CA TYR A 275 2.07 4.27 -1.54
C TYR A 275 3.06 5.43 -1.35
N ASP A 276 2.50 6.58 -0.98
CA ASP A 276 3.23 7.82 -0.80
C ASP A 276 2.65 8.57 0.40
N THR A 277 3.13 8.21 1.59
CA THR A 277 2.71 8.85 2.85
C THR A 277 3.49 10.14 3.13
N GLY A 278 4.25 10.64 2.15
CA GLY A 278 5.25 11.68 2.36
C GLY A 278 6.45 11.23 3.20
N THR A 279 6.60 9.91 3.42
CA THR A 279 7.75 9.31 4.13
C THR A 279 8.63 8.52 3.15
N VAL A 280 9.95 8.65 3.29
CA VAL A 280 10.93 7.83 2.56
C VAL A 280 11.89 7.10 3.51
N ILE A 281 12.24 5.86 3.18
CA ILE A 281 13.28 5.12 3.90
C ILE A 281 14.59 5.23 3.11
N ILE A 282 15.65 5.70 3.76
CA ILE A 282 16.97 5.91 3.15
C ILE A 282 17.95 4.87 3.67
N ALA A 283 18.51 4.07 2.78
CA ALA A 283 19.52 3.07 3.11
C ALA A 283 20.72 3.12 2.17
N ARG A 284 21.87 2.63 2.62
CA ARG A 284 23.09 2.57 1.79
C ARG A 284 22.92 1.55 0.66
N GLY A 285 23.23 1.93 -0.58
CA GLY A 285 23.01 1.08 -1.77
C GLY A 285 24.16 0.16 -2.17
N ASP A 286 25.38 0.41 -1.70
CA ASP A 286 26.57 -0.43 -1.94
C ASP A 286 26.85 -1.42 -0.80
N MET A 287 26.02 -1.44 0.25
CA MET A 287 26.04 -2.42 1.32
C MET A 287 24.61 -2.74 1.79
N TYR A 288 24.22 -4.01 1.75
CA TYR A 288 22.84 -4.46 1.94
C TYR A 288 22.25 -4.53 3.37
N PRO A 289 22.99 -4.78 4.46
CA PRO A 289 22.39 -5.30 5.69
C PRO A 289 21.36 -4.37 6.32
N ASP A 290 21.64 -3.07 6.34
CA ASP A 290 20.78 -2.07 6.95
C ASP A 290 19.46 -1.92 6.17
N ALA A 291 19.45 -2.24 4.87
CA ALA A 291 18.25 -2.22 4.04
C ALA A 291 17.37 -3.49 4.19
N LEU A 292 17.96 -4.63 4.57
CA LEU A 292 17.23 -5.92 4.58
C LEU A 292 16.15 -5.99 5.67
N SER A 293 16.35 -5.33 6.80
CA SER A 293 15.33 -5.19 7.84
C SER A 293 14.30 -4.10 7.52
N GLY A 294 14.53 -3.30 6.49
CA GLY A 294 13.67 -2.17 6.11
C GLY A 294 12.38 -2.58 5.40
N GLY A 295 12.24 -3.82 4.93
CA GLY A 295 11.05 -4.30 4.21
C GLY A 295 9.75 -4.15 5.03
N PRO A 296 9.68 -4.71 6.25
CA PRO A 296 8.51 -4.50 7.11
C PRO A 296 8.30 -3.06 7.55
N LEU A 297 9.38 -2.33 7.84
CA LEU A 297 9.30 -0.90 8.16
C LEU A 297 8.70 -0.09 7.00
N ALA A 298 9.09 -0.39 5.76
CA ALA A 298 8.56 0.23 4.56
C ALA A 298 7.05 0.04 4.45
N VAL A 299 6.56 -1.16 4.77
CA VAL A 299 5.13 -1.46 4.81
C VAL A 299 4.43 -0.59 5.85
N ILE A 300 4.93 -0.52 7.08
CA ILE A 300 4.34 0.27 8.17
C ILE A 300 4.29 1.76 7.84
N GLU A 301 5.35 2.28 7.25
CA GLU A 301 5.47 3.70 6.95
C GLU A 301 4.78 4.05 5.62
N GLY A 302 4.40 3.07 4.80
CA GLY A 302 3.88 3.28 3.45
C GLY A 302 4.89 3.99 2.56
N ALA A 303 6.16 3.65 2.76
CA ALA A 303 7.30 4.41 2.29
C ALA A 303 8.18 3.57 1.36
N PRO A 304 8.66 4.12 0.24
CA PRO A 304 9.65 3.44 -0.58
C PRO A 304 10.99 3.32 0.14
N VAL A 305 11.78 2.29 -0.20
CA VAL A 305 13.19 2.19 0.19
C VAL A 305 14.05 2.77 -0.93
N LEU A 306 14.57 3.97 -0.71
CA LEU A 306 15.46 4.68 -1.61
C LEU A 306 16.93 4.45 -1.20
N LEU A 307 17.78 4.15 -2.18
CA LEU A 307 19.18 3.83 -1.94
C LEU A 307 20.07 5.07 -2.12
N THR A 308 21.06 5.25 -1.24
CA THR A 308 22.03 6.34 -1.32
C THR A 308 23.48 5.83 -1.33
N ALA A 309 24.41 6.66 -1.81
CA ALA A 309 25.81 6.48 -1.48
C ALA A 309 26.08 6.97 -0.04
N THR A 310 27.20 6.56 0.56
CA THR A 310 27.52 6.93 1.95
C THR A 310 27.58 8.44 2.18
N ASN A 311 28.23 9.15 1.26
CA ASN A 311 28.58 10.57 1.46
C ASN A 311 27.77 11.53 0.60
N PHE A 312 26.90 11.04 -0.29
CA PHE A 312 26.07 11.91 -1.11
C PHE A 312 24.78 11.20 -1.54
N LEU A 313 23.71 12.00 -1.66
CA LEU A 313 22.43 11.60 -2.19
C LEU A 313 22.47 11.71 -3.73
N PRO A 314 22.35 10.60 -4.49
CA PRO A 314 22.37 10.64 -5.96
C PRO A 314 21.23 11.48 -6.54
N ALA A 315 21.44 12.08 -7.72
CA ALA A 315 20.47 12.98 -8.34
C ALA A 315 19.11 12.31 -8.59
N ASP A 316 19.08 11.06 -9.04
CA ASP A 316 17.84 10.31 -9.26
C ASP A 316 17.02 10.16 -7.97
N ILE A 317 17.68 10.09 -6.82
CA ILE A 317 17.04 9.99 -5.50
C ILE A 317 16.57 11.35 -5.01
N GLN A 318 17.35 12.41 -5.25
CA GLN A 318 16.94 13.78 -4.94
C GLN A 318 15.65 14.15 -5.68
N ASN A 319 15.60 13.86 -6.97
CA ASN A 319 14.41 14.10 -7.80
C ASN A 319 13.23 13.30 -7.27
N GLN A 320 13.41 12.00 -7.01
CA GLN A 320 12.33 11.16 -6.50
C GLN A 320 11.76 11.67 -5.16
N ILE A 321 12.62 12.16 -4.25
CA ILE A 321 12.16 12.74 -2.97
C ILE A 321 11.32 14.00 -3.18
N VAL A 322 11.68 14.82 -4.16
CA VAL A 322 10.91 16.01 -4.55
C VAL A 322 9.60 15.61 -5.22
N ASP A 323 9.62 14.64 -6.12
CA ASP A 323 8.45 14.16 -6.85
C ASP A 323 7.41 13.54 -5.91
N LEU A 324 7.85 12.87 -4.84
CA LEU A 324 6.98 12.36 -3.76
C LEU A 324 6.50 13.46 -2.79
N GLY A 325 7.04 14.68 -2.89
CA GLY A 325 6.79 15.72 -1.89
C GLY A 325 7.16 15.29 -0.45
N ALA A 326 8.17 14.42 -0.30
CA ALA A 326 8.44 13.76 0.97
C ALA A 326 8.84 14.75 2.08
N GLN A 327 8.14 14.68 3.21
CA GLN A 327 8.34 15.55 4.36
C GLN A 327 9.11 14.85 5.49
N ARG A 328 9.09 13.52 5.51
CA ARG A 328 9.74 12.67 6.51
C ARG A 328 10.73 11.71 5.85
N ALA A 329 11.89 11.52 6.48
CA ALA A 329 12.86 10.50 6.08
C ALA A 329 13.32 9.66 7.28
N ILE A 330 13.35 8.34 7.10
CA ILE A 330 13.91 7.40 8.08
C ILE A 330 15.19 6.82 7.51
N ILE A 331 16.32 7.14 8.13
CA ILE A 331 17.64 6.68 7.70
C ILE A 331 17.98 5.38 8.43
N LEU A 332 18.23 4.32 7.67
CA LEU A 332 18.72 3.04 8.19
C LEU A 332 20.25 3.00 8.12
N GLY A 333 20.86 2.79 9.27
CA GLY A 333 22.31 2.73 9.45
C GLY A 333 22.90 3.96 10.13
N GLY A 334 24.07 3.77 10.74
CA GLY A 334 24.82 4.86 11.38
C GLY A 334 25.43 5.84 10.38
N ALA A 335 26.09 6.90 10.89
CA ALA A 335 26.74 7.91 10.06
C ALA A 335 27.87 7.36 9.14
N GLY A 336 28.41 6.17 9.44
CA GLY A 336 29.34 5.46 8.56
C GLY A 336 28.67 4.74 7.37
N SER A 337 27.37 4.45 7.46
CA SER A 337 26.57 3.88 6.36
C SER A 337 25.96 5.00 5.51
N VAL A 338 25.30 5.96 6.17
CA VAL A 338 24.68 7.13 5.55
C VAL A 338 25.13 8.35 6.34
N SER A 339 26.03 9.15 5.78
CA SER A 339 26.66 10.27 6.48
C SER A 339 25.68 11.39 6.86
N THR A 340 26.11 12.26 7.76
CA THR A 340 25.42 13.51 8.08
C THR A 340 25.37 14.48 6.89
N ASN A 341 26.21 14.30 5.86
CA ASN A 341 26.09 15.07 4.63
C ASN A 341 24.84 14.68 3.83
N VAL A 342 24.47 13.39 3.81
CA VAL A 342 23.21 12.94 3.19
C VAL A 342 22.02 13.51 3.96
N GLU A 343 22.04 13.50 5.30
CA GLU A 343 21.03 14.19 6.12
C GLU A 343 20.88 15.66 5.74
N ALA A 344 22.01 16.38 5.59
CA ALA A 344 21.99 17.77 5.20
C ALA A 344 21.42 17.98 3.78
N GLN A 345 21.63 17.04 2.85
CA GLN A 345 21.02 17.09 1.53
C GLN A 345 19.50 16.85 1.60
N LEU A 346 19.03 15.90 2.41
CA LEU A 346 17.59 15.68 2.64
C LEU A 346 16.91 16.95 3.16
N ARG A 347 17.50 17.62 4.15
CA ARG A 347 16.96 18.89 4.69
C ARG A 347 16.87 19.99 3.63
N LYS A 348 17.84 20.06 2.72
CA LYS A 348 17.83 21.04 1.62
C LYS A 348 16.73 20.80 0.60
N LEU A 349 16.23 19.56 0.50
CA LEU A 349 15.10 19.19 -0.35
C LEU A 349 13.73 19.44 0.31
N GLY A 350 13.71 19.96 1.54
CA GLY A 350 12.46 20.24 2.25
C GLY A 350 12.02 19.15 3.23
N VAL A 351 12.77 18.05 3.35
CA VAL A 351 12.50 17.01 4.36
C VAL A 351 12.79 17.58 5.75
N THR A 352 11.74 17.81 6.54
CA THR A 352 11.84 18.50 7.83
C THR A 352 11.98 17.53 9.00
N ASP A 353 11.31 16.39 8.92
CA ASP A 353 11.37 15.31 9.89
C ASP A 353 12.36 14.24 9.44
N ILE A 354 13.47 14.09 10.16
CA ILE A 354 14.51 13.11 9.84
C ILE A 354 14.81 12.28 11.07
N GLU A 355 14.49 11.00 10.98
CA GLU A 355 14.82 9.99 11.98
C GLU A 355 16.00 9.14 11.49
N ARG A 356 16.85 8.71 12.43
CA ARG A 356 17.92 7.76 12.13
C ARG A 356 17.82 6.56 13.06
N ILE A 357 17.63 5.39 12.45
CA ILE A 357 17.77 4.09 13.09
C ILE A 357 19.18 3.58 12.79
N GLY A 358 20.12 3.95 13.65
CA GLY A 358 21.54 3.73 13.44
C GLY A 358 22.19 2.91 14.56
N GLY A 359 23.15 2.07 14.19
CA GLY A 359 23.86 1.21 15.13
C GLY A 359 25.33 1.01 14.78
N ARG A 360 26.09 0.44 15.73
CA ARG A 360 27.52 0.09 15.52
C ARG A 360 27.72 -0.99 14.46
N ASP A 361 26.69 -1.81 14.23
CA ASP A 361 26.67 -2.86 13.23
C ASP A 361 25.23 -3.16 12.80
N ARG A 362 25.11 -3.98 11.76
CA ARG A 362 23.83 -4.39 11.14
C ARG A 362 22.86 -5.08 12.10
N PHE A 363 23.37 -5.71 13.17
CA PHE A 363 22.54 -6.45 14.10
C PHE A 363 21.84 -5.50 15.08
N VAL A 364 22.53 -4.43 15.49
CA VAL A 364 21.91 -3.30 16.19
C VAL A 364 20.84 -2.65 15.32
N VAL A 365 21.19 -2.27 14.09
CA VAL A 365 20.22 -1.64 13.17
C VAL A 365 19.00 -2.52 12.97
N SER A 366 19.17 -3.83 12.76
CA SER A 366 18.03 -4.75 12.61
C SER A 366 17.17 -4.86 13.87
N ALA A 367 17.77 -4.85 15.07
CA ALA A 367 17.03 -4.91 16.33
C ALA A 367 16.24 -3.61 16.55
N ASP A 368 16.87 -2.45 16.33
CA ASP A 368 16.21 -1.15 16.50
C ASP A 368 15.11 -0.93 15.44
N THR A 369 15.31 -1.41 14.20
CA THR A 369 14.24 -1.43 13.18
C THR A 369 13.09 -2.37 13.62
N ALA A 370 13.42 -3.51 14.22
CA ALA A 370 12.42 -4.46 14.71
C ALA A 370 11.58 -3.90 15.86
N GLU A 371 12.15 -3.08 16.76
CA GLU A 371 11.38 -2.37 17.81
C GLU A 371 10.29 -1.51 17.16
N ARG A 372 10.63 -0.76 16.11
CA ARG A 372 9.66 0.07 15.38
C ARG A 372 8.55 -0.73 14.72
N VAL A 373 8.87 -1.92 14.23
CA VAL A 373 7.90 -2.84 13.62
C VAL A 373 6.97 -3.46 14.67
N ALA A 374 7.54 -3.91 15.79
CA ALA A 374 6.81 -4.55 16.88
C ALA A 374 5.82 -3.60 17.55
N ASP A 375 6.22 -2.33 17.76
CA ASP A 375 5.38 -1.28 18.35
C ASP A 375 4.09 -1.00 17.57
N TYR A 376 4.06 -1.36 16.28
CA TYR A 376 2.99 -0.95 15.39
C TYR A 376 1.97 -2.05 15.12
N TRP A 377 2.41 -3.29 14.85
CA TRP A 377 1.53 -4.40 14.45
C TRP A 377 1.28 -5.41 15.57
N GLY A 378 2.11 -5.44 16.61
CA GLY A 378 1.94 -6.37 17.74
C GLY A 378 1.95 -7.86 17.35
N SER A 379 2.58 -8.23 16.23
CA SER A 379 2.68 -9.62 15.76
C SER A 379 3.34 -10.51 16.83
N ASP A 380 2.83 -11.71 17.03
CA ASP A 380 3.42 -12.70 17.95
C ASP A 380 4.59 -13.48 17.32
N THR A 381 4.97 -13.12 16.09
CA THR A 381 5.92 -13.83 15.24
C THR A 381 7.05 -12.92 14.78
N ALA A 382 8.30 -13.39 14.90
CA ALA A 382 9.48 -12.72 14.34
C ALA A 382 10.18 -13.60 13.28
N ILE A 383 10.69 -12.95 12.23
CA ILE A 383 11.57 -13.58 11.25
C ILE A 383 13.02 -13.52 11.75
N ILE A 384 13.73 -14.63 11.65
CA ILE A 384 15.17 -14.73 11.88
C ILE A 384 15.86 -15.05 10.57
N ALA A 385 16.79 -14.19 10.14
CA ALA A 385 17.56 -14.40 8.92
C ALA A 385 19.04 -14.08 9.13
N SER A 386 19.90 -14.58 8.24
CA SER A 386 21.33 -14.26 8.31
C SER A 386 21.57 -12.79 8.00
N GLY A 387 22.33 -12.10 8.85
CA GLY A 387 22.88 -10.78 8.54
C GLY A 387 24.16 -10.83 7.70
N GLU A 388 24.67 -12.03 7.39
CA GLU A 388 25.97 -12.24 6.71
C GLU A 388 25.79 -12.58 5.22
N VAL A 389 24.56 -12.92 4.81
CA VAL A 389 24.15 -13.11 3.42
C VAL A 389 22.77 -12.47 3.18
N PHE A 390 22.52 -11.97 1.98
CA PHE A 390 21.31 -11.18 1.67
C PHE A 390 20.06 -11.95 1.19
N PRO A 391 20.16 -13.05 0.39
CA PRO A 391 18.99 -13.52 -0.36
C PRO A 391 17.84 -14.03 0.51
N ASP A 392 18.17 -14.67 1.63
CA ASP A 392 17.19 -15.30 2.53
C ASP A 392 16.34 -14.24 3.24
N ALA A 393 16.97 -13.16 3.74
CA ALA A 393 16.27 -12.05 4.35
C ALA A 393 15.44 -11.25 3.32
N LEU A 394 15.97 -11.10 2.11
CA LEU A 394 15.27 -10.41 1.03
C LEU A 394 13.96 -11.12 0.67
N SER A 395 13.98 -12.44 0.46
CA SER A 395 12.74 -13.17 0.17
C SER A 395 11.82 -13.21 1.40
N ALA A 396 12.34 -13.39 2.61
CA ALA A 396 11.54 -13.39 3.84
C ALA A 396 10.73 -12.10 4.04
N SER A 397 11.23 -10.97 3.52
CA SER A 397 10.53 -9.68 3.61
C SER A 397 9.11 -9.71 3.03
N THR A 398 8.84 -10.60 2.05
CA THR A 398 7.52 -10.73 1.41
C THR A 398 6.45 -11.39 2.26
N ILE A 399 6.86 -12.05 3.34
CA ILE A 399 5.94 -12.52 4.38
C ILE A 399 5.95 -11.54 5.54
N ALA A 400 7.15 -11.07 5.92
CA ALA A 400 7.33 -10.26 7.10
C ALA A 400 6.60 -8.92 7.02
N GLY A 401 6.62 -8.25 5.86
CA GLY A 401 6.00 -6.94 5.70
C GLY A 401 4.49 -6.96 5.87
N PRO A 402 3.74 -7.69 5.03
CA PRO A 402 2.28 -7.75 5.12
C PRO A 402 1.76 -8.33 6.44
N ALA A 403 2.53 -9.19 7.11
CA ALA A 403 2.16 -9.79 8.38
C ALA A 403 2.67 -9.02 9.62
N GLY A 404 3.30 -7.85 9.44
CA GLY A 404 3.80 -7.02 10.53
C GLY A 404 4.88 -7.70 11.39
N MET A 405 5.64 -8.64 10.82
CA MET A 405 6.65 -9.39 11.55
C MET A 405 8.00 -8.66 11.51
N PRO A 406 8.65 -8.41 12.66
CA PRO A 406 10.01 -7.89 12.67
C PRO A 406 10.98 -8.89 12.05
N ILE A 407 11.95 -8.39 11.28
CA ILE A 407 13.09 -9.18 10.77
C ILE A 407 14.31 -8.89 11.65
N LEU A 408 14.79 -9.93 12.34
CA LEU A 408 15.99 -9.88 13.15
C LEU A 408 17.14 -10.57 12.41
N LEU A 409 18.23 -9.82 12.19
CA LEU A 409 19.43 -10.36 11.56
C LEU A 409 20.33 -11.03 12.60
N VAL A 410 20.86 -12.20 12.30
CA VAL A 410 21.78 -12.95 13.18
C VAL A 410 23.08 -13.31 12.48
N LYS A 411 24.12 -13.64 13.26
CA LYS A 411 25.30 -14.32 12.71
C LYS A 411 24.95 -15.78 12.44
N SER A 412 25.74 -16.43 11.59
CA SER A 412 25.47 -17.82 11.19
C SER A 412 25.32 -18.80 12.36
N ASP A 413 25.99 -18.59 13.50
CA ASP A 413 25.91 -19.50 14.64
C ASP A 413 25.54 -18.86 15.98
N THR A 414 25.30 -17.55 15.99
CA THR A 414 25.14 -16.79 17.24
C THR A 414 24.13 -15.66 17.08
N ILE A 415 23.30 -15.48 18.10
CA ILE A 415 22.42 -14.31 18.24
C ILE A 415 23.19 -13.24 19.04
N THR A 416 23.41 -12.09 18.44
CA THR A 416 24.14 -10.99 19.11
C THR A 416 23.29 -10.34 20.20
N ASP A 417 23.94 -9.73 21.20
CA ASP A 417 23.25 -9.14 22.36
C ASP A 417 22.09 -8.20 22.03
N PRO A 418 22.15 -7.29 21.04
CA PRO A 418 21.01 -6.42 20.68
C PRO A 418 19.75 -7.23 20.32
N VAL A 419 19.93 -8.28 19.50
CA VAL A 419 18.84 -9.17 19.10
C VAL A 419 18.34 -10.03 20.25
N GLN A 420 19.24 -10.47 21.15
CA GLN A 420 18.81 -11.18 22.36
C GLN A 420 18.00 -10.26 23.29
N THR A 421 18.35 -8.98 23.37
CA THR A 421 17.64 -7.98 24.16
C THR A 421 16.25 -7.74 23.58
N PHE A 422 16.14 -7.50 22.26
CA PHE A 422 14.85 -7.41 21.57
C PHE A 422 13.97 -8.62 21.90
N ILE A 423 14.49 -9.85 21.67
CA ILE A 423 13.74 -11.08 21.92
C ILE A 423 13.24 -11.14 23.36
N LYS A 424 14.01 -10.69 24.36
CA LYS A 424 13.58 -10.69 25.77
C LYS A 424 12.52 -9.64 26.07
N ASN A 425 12.66 -8.45 25.51
CA ASN A 425 11.80 -7.30 25.77
C ASN A 425 10.40 -7.42 25.16
N HIS A 426 10.24 -8.28 24.14
CA HIS A 426 8.97 -8.57 23.49
C HIS A 426 8.44 -9.97 23.86
N PRO A 427 7.88 -10.17 25.07
CA PRO A 427 7.36 -11.46 25.50
C PRO A 427 6.11 -11.97 24.79
N GLU A 428 5.40 -11.08 24.10
CA GLU A 428 4.31 -11.38 23.19
C GLU A 428 4.79 -12.18 21.96
N ILE A 429 6.05 -12.01 21.54
CA ILE A 429 6.64 -12.76 20.42
C ILE A 429 7.06 -14.16 20.89
N ASN A 430 6.26 -15.17 20.54
CA ASN A 430 6.47 -16.57 20.91
C ASN A 430 6.74 -17.48 19.71
N ASN A 431 6.50 -16.99 18.48
CA ASN A 431 6.73 -17.71 17.24
C ASN A 431 7.96 -17.14 16.52
N PHE A 432 8.82 -18.00 15.99
CA PHE A 432 10.01 -17.60 15.26
C PHE A 432 10.12 -18.40 13.97
N ILE A 433 10.22 -17.71 12.85
CA ILE A 433 10.45 -18.33 11.54
C ILE A 433 11.87 -18.03 11.12
N ILE A 434 12.70 -19.07 11.07
CA ILE A 434 14.06 -18.98 10.53
C ILE A 434 13.99 -19.13 9.01
N VAL A 435 14.40 -18.09 8.28
CA VAL A 435 14.53 -18.16 6.82
C VAL A 435 16.00 -18.33 6.45
N GLY A 436 16.31 -19.45 5.82
CA GLY A 436 17.67 -19.86 5.48
C GLY A 436 18.01 -21.27 5.94
N GLY A 437 18.86 -21.93 5.16
CA GLY A 437 19.34 -23.28 5.46
C GLY A 437 20.34 -23.30 6.63
N PRO A 438 20.70 -24.49 7.15
CA PRO A 438 21.70 -24.64 8.23
C PRO A 438 23.09 -24.08 7.89
N ALA A 439 23.38 -23.84 6.61
CA ALA A 439 24.63 -23.22 6.17
C ALA A 439 24.68 -21.70 6.46
N THR A 440 23.54 -21.02 6.50
CA THR A 440 23.45 -19.55 6.71
C THR A 440 22.95 -19.21 8.10
N VAL A 441 22.14 -20.09 8.71
CA VAL A 441 21.67 -20.00 10.11
C VAL A 441 21.71 -21.39 10.74
N LYS A 442 22.77 -21.69 11.51
CA LYS A 442 23.02 -22.98 12.17
C LYS A 442 22.00 -23.27 13.27
N THR A 443 21.92 -24.54 13.68
CA THR A 443 21.03 -25.00 14.76
C THR A 443 21.30 -24.32 16.10
N SER A 444 22.54 -23.85 16.36
CA SER A 444 22.85 -23.11 17.58
C SER A 444 22.03 -21.83 17.75
N VAL A 445 21.60 -21.20 16.66
CA VAL A 445 20.66 -20.07 16.70
C VAL A 445 19.28 -20.54 17.17
N THR A 446 18.77 -21.65 16.62
CA THR A 446 17.50 -22.26 17.05
C THR A 446 17.52 -22.61 18.53
N ASP A 447 18.60 -23.24 19.00
CA ASP A 447 18.77 -23.60 20.40
C ASP A 447 18.82 -22.35 21.30
N LYS A 448 19.48 -21.29 20.83
CA LYS A 448 19.56 -20.03 21.55
C LYS A 448 18.21 -19.32 21.65
N ILE A 449 17.38 -19.34 20.62
CA ILE A 449 16.00 -18.80 20.67
C ILE A 449 15.20 -19.52 21.77
N LYS A 450 15.22 -20.86 21.76
CA LYS A 450 14.50 -21.67 22.76
C LYS A 450 15.02 -21.46 24.18
N GLN A 451 16.31 -21.14 24.34
CA GLN A 451 16.87 -20.75 25.63
C GLN A 451 16.37 -19.37 26.09
N LEU A 452 16.25 -18.42 25.18
CA LEU A 452 15.81 -17.05 25.48
C LEU A 452 14.30 -16.95 25.74
N ARG A 453 13.52 -17.79 25.07
CA ARG A 453 12.05 -17.81 25.11
C ARG A 453 11.57 -19.24 25.35
N SER A 454 11.26 -19.54 26.62
CA SER A 454 10.71 -20.84 26.99
C SER A 454 9.37 -21.08 26.31
N GLY A 455 9.19 -22.22 25.65
CA GLY A 455 7.98 -22.54 24.90
C GLY A 455 7.92 -21.97 23.47
N ALA A 456 8.99 -21.30 23.00
CA ALA A 456 9.02 -20.76 21.64
C ALA A 456 8.75 -21.83 20.57
N TYR A 457 7.80 -21.53 19.68
CA TYR A 457 7.64 -22.28 18.44
C TYR A 457 8.67 -21.77 17.44
N VAL A 458 9.47 -22.67 16.87
CA VAL A 458 10.50 -22.30 15.89
C VAL A 458 10.35 -23.15 14.64
N GLU A 459 9.98 -22.51 13.55
CA GLU A 459 9.88 -23.11 12.22
C GLU A 459 11.05 -22.66 11.35
N ARG A 460 11.45 -23.49 10.38
CA ARG A 460 12.52 -23.16 9.44
C ARG A 460 12.07 -23.31 8.00
N ILE A 461 12.19 -22.22 7.25
CA ILE A 461 12.04 -22.20 5.79
C ILE A 461 13.45 -22.27 5.18
N GLY A 462 13.90 -23.50 4.93
CA GLY A 462 15.21 -23.80 4.33
C GLY A 462 15.13 -24.15 2.85
N GLY A 463 16.30 -24.33 2.22
CA GLY A 463 16.44 -24.78 0.84
C GLY A 463 17.89 -25.17 0.56
N LYS A 464 18.14 -25.89 -0.55
CA LYS A 464 19.51 -26.28 -0.95
C LYS A 464 20.36 -25.10 -1.41
N ASP A 465 19.68 -24.06 -1.91
CA ASP A 465 20.26 -22.80 -2.37
C ASP A 465 19.24 -21.68 -2.19
N ARG A 466 19.67 -20.44 -2.46
CA ARG A 466 18.85 -19.23 -2.34
C ARG A 466 17.59 -19.24 -3.21
N TYR A 467 17.63 -19.90 -4.36
CA TYR A 467 16.50 -19.96 -5.29
C TYR A 467 15.40 -20.85 -4.71
N GLU A 468 15.79 -21.99 -4.15
CA GLU A 468 14.89 -22.90 -3.46
C GLU A 468 14.34 -22.32 -2.15
N VAL A 469 15.14 -21.56 -1.40
CA VAL A 469 14.65 -20.80 -0.23
C VAL A 469 13.55 -19.83 -0.65
N ALA A 470 13.76 -19.02 -1.70
CA ALA A 470 12.74 -18.08 -2.19
C ALA A 470 11.44 -18.76 -2.64
N ILE A 471 11.52 -19.93 -3.31
CA ILE A 471 10.35 -20.74 -3.66
C ILE A 471 9.63 -21.24 -2.41
N ASN A 472 10.36 -21.70 -1.40
CA ASN A 472 9.77 -22.23 -0.18
C ASN A 472 9.14 -21.12 0.69
N VAL A 473 9.73 -19.93 0.69
CA VAL A 473 9.10 -18.72 1.24
C VAL A 473 7.79 -18.44 0.51
N ALA A 474 7.77 -18.44 -0.82
CA ALA A 474 6.54 -18.22 -1.58
C ALA A 474 5.44 -19.23 -1.23
N LYS A 475 5.77 -20.54 -1.21
CA LYS A 475 4.82 -21.59 -0.83
C LYS A 475 4.29 -21.42 0.60
N PHE A 476 5.18 -21.12 1.53
CA PHE A 476 4.81 -20.93 2.93
C PHE A 476 3.92 -19.69 3.11
N GLY A 477 4.24 -18.59 2.43
CA GLY A 477 3.40 -17.38 2.36
C GLY A 477 2.01 -17.67 1.81
N MET A 478 1.92 -18.45 0.72
CA MET A 478 0.63 -18.80 0.11
C MET A 478 -0.23 -19.67 1.03
N GLN A 479 0.41 -20.54 1.82
CA GLN A 479 -0.29 -21.46 2.72
C GLN A 479 -0.77 -20.79 4.01
N ASN A 480 -0.04 -19.79 4.51
CA ASN A 480 -0.23 -19.29 5.88
C ASN A 480 -0.54 -17.79 5.97
N PHE A 481 -0.25 -16.99 4.92
CA PHE A 481 -0.27 -15.52 4.99
C PHE A 481 -0.99 -14.84 3.83
N GLY A 482 -1.86 -15.56 3.11
CA GLY A 482 -2.67 -14.98 2.02
C GLY A 482 -1.86 -14.47 0.82
N MET A 483 -0.57 -14.81 0.73
CA MET A 483 0.26 -14.48 -0.42
C MET A 483 -0.31 -15.14 -1.68
N ASN A 484 -0.28 -14.44 -2.80
CA ASN A 484 -0.73 -14.99 -4.08
C ASN A 484 0.33 -14.81 -5.17
N LEU A 485 0.05 -15.37 -6.35
CA LEU A 485 0.95 -15.33 -7.50
C LEU A 485 0.44 -14.45 -8.64
N ASN A 486 -0.61 -13.65 -8.42
CA ASN A 486 -1.17 -12.79 -9.47
C ASN A 486 -0.13 -11.78 -9.95
N THR A 487 0.58 -11.17 -9.02
CA THR A 487 1.73 -10.32 -9.31
C THR A 487 2.92 -10.77 -8.46
N LEU A 488 4.06 -11.04 -9.09
CA LEU A 488 5.29 -11.42 -8.38
C LEU A 488 6.48 -10.60 -8.84
N THR A 489 7.51 -10.53 -8.00
CA THR A 489 8.75 -9.81 -8.29
C THR A 489 9.89 -10.78 -8.54
N VAL A 490 10.68 -10.56 -9.59
CA VAL A 490 11.86 -11.35 -9.92
C VAL A 490 13.09 -10.45 -9.89
N VAL A 491 14.11 -10.90 -9.14
CA VAL A 491 15.37 -10.19 -8.99
C VAL A 491 16.56 -11.13 -9.17
N ARG A 492 17.74 -10.56 -9.41
CA ARG A 492 18.98 -11.33 -9.46
C ARG A 492 19.35 -11.85 -8.06
N GLY A 493 19.67 -13.14 -7.96
CA GLY A 493 19.93 -13.81 -6.68
C GLY A 493 21.39 -13.82 -6.25
N ASP A 494 22.36 -13.66 -7.16
CA ASP A 494 23.79 -13.74 -6.86
C ASP A 494 24.43 -12.40 -6.46
N ILE A 495 23.84 -11.27 -6.86
CA ILE A 495 24.28 -9.91 -6.52
C ILE A 495 23.07 -9.06 -6.11
N PHE A 496 23.18 -8.28 -5.02
CA PHE A 496 22.08 -7.63 -4.32
C PHE A 496 21.63 -6.21 -4.75
N PRO A 497 22.46 -5.33 -5.36
CA PRO A 497 22.18 -3.88 -5.42
C PRO A 497 20.80 -3.50 -5.95
N ASP A 498 20.37 -4.09 -7.08
CA ASP A 498 19.08 -3.79 -7.68
C ASP A 498 17.91 -4.40 -6.90
N ALA A 499 18.18 -5.44 -6.10
CA ALA A 499 17.16 -6.21 -5.42
C ALA A 499 16.71 -5.59 -4.09
N LEU A 500 17.54 -4.75 -3.46
CA LEU A 500 17.30 -4.21 -2.11
C LEU A 500 16.03 -3.37 -1.99
N SER A 501 15.67 -2.64 -3.04
CA SER A 501 14.47 -1.81 -3.07
C SER A 501 13.21 -2.58 -3.51
N GLY A 502 13.33 -3.87 -3.87
CA GLY A 502 12.20 -4.64 -4.42
C GLY A 502 11.18 -5.12 -3.39
N ALA A 503 11.54 -5.19 -2.11
CA ALA A 503 10.68 -5.70 -1.05
C ALA A 503 9.35 -4.93 -0.90
N PRO A 504 9.32 -3.58 -0.83
CA PRO A 504 8.06 -2.85 -0.74
C PRO A 504 7.13 -3.09 -1.93
N LEU A 505 7.68 -3.23 -3.15
CA LEU A 505 6.88 -3.52 -4.35
C LEU A 505 6.26 -4.92 -4.31
N ALA A 506 7.00 -5.93 -3.86
CA ALA A 506 6.46 -7.27 -3.69
C ALA A 506 5.38 -7.30 -2.58
N ASN A 507 5.63 -6.58 -1.48
CA ASN A 507 4.69 -6.45 -0.35
C ASN A 507 3.38 -5.77 -0.76
N LEU A 508 3.46 -4.70 -1.57
CA LEU A 508 2.29 -3.99 -2.10
C LEU A 508 1.31 -4.94 -2.80
N HIS A 509 1.84 -5.94 -3.51
CA HIS A 509 1.05 -6.89 -4.27
C HIS A 509 0.77 -8.21 -3.53
N SER A 510 1.14 -8.32 -2.25
CA SER A 510 1.09 -9.59 -1.49
C SER A 510 1.70 -10.76 -2.26
N GLY A 511 2.78 -10.47 -3.00
CA GLY A 511 3.42 -11.39 -3.93
C GLY A 511 4.85 -11.75 -3.49
N PRO A 512 5.39 -12.88 -3.95
CA PRO A 512 6.75 -13.28 -3.58
C PRO A 512 7.82 -12.49 -4.34
N ILE A 513 9.01 -12.44 -3.74
CA ILE A 513 10.27 -12.21 -4.45
C ILE A 513 10.86 -13.56 -4.82
N LEU A 514 10.94 -13.85 -6.12
CA LEU A 514 11.67 -14.98 -6.66
C LEU A 514 13.04 -14.53 -7.19
N LEU A 515 14.01 -15.43 -7.07
CA LEU A 515 15.39 -15.14 -7.45
C LEU A 515 15.73 -15.79 -8.79
N THR A 516 16.58 -15.16 -9.59
CA THR A 516 17.11 -15.74 -10.83
C THR A 516 18.61 -15.51 -10.97
N THR A 517 19.25 -16.28 -11.85
CA THR A 517 20.60 -15.95 -12.32
C THR A 517 20.52 -14.82 -13.34
N SER A 518 21.63 -14.11 -13.58
CA SER A 518 21.66 -13.03 -14.58
C SER A 518 21.43 -13.50 -16.01
N ALA A 519 21.98 -14.66 -16.38
CA ALA A 519 21.97 -15.13 -17.75
C ALA A 519 20.62 -15.76 -18.17
N LYS A 520 19.93 -16.44 -17.25
CA LYS A 520 18.68 -17.16 -17.52
C LYS A 520 17.86 -17.40 -16.26
N LEU A 521 16.58 -17.73 -16.44
CA LEU A 521 15.72 -18.18 -15.36
C LEU A 521 16.28 -19.47 -14.73
N GLU A 522 16.39 -19.50 -13.40
CA GLU A 522 16.83 -20.70 -12.67
C GLU A 522 15.81 -21.84 -12.89
N ALA A 523 16.30 -23.08 -13.06
CA ALA A 523 15.47 -24.20 -13.50
C ALA A 523 14.34 -24.55 -12.53
N LYS A 524 14.60 -24.56 -11.21
CA LYS A 524 13.58 -24.81 -10.18
C LYS A 524 12.55 -23.68 -10.13
N VAL A 525 12.99 -22.44 -10.33
CA VAL A 525 12.08 -21.28 -10.40
C VAL A 525 11.19 -21.38 -11.64
N ASN A 526 11.77 -21.74 -12.79
CA ASN A 526 11.00 -22.01 -14.00
C ASN A 526 9.96 -23.11 -13.80
N THR A 527 10.31 -24.22 -13.14
CA THR A 527 9.36 -25.29 -12.81
C THR A 527 8.28 -24.83 -11.84
N PHE A 528 8.64 -24.03 -10.82
CA PHE A 528 7.67 -23.47 -9.89
C PHE A 528 6.64 -22.58 -10.61
N LEU A 529 7.10 -21.70 -11.50
CA LEU A 529 6.23 -20.83 -12.30
C LEU A 529 5.36 -21.62 -13.28
N GLN A 530 5.91 -22.61 -13.97
CA GLN A 530 5.14 -23.53 -14.84
C GLN A 530 3.99 -24.20 -14.09
N ASN A 531 4.26 -24.74 -12.91
CA ASN A 531 3.24 -25.43 -12.11
C ASN A 531 2.15 -24.50 -11.58
N ASN A 532 2.39 -23.19 -11.55
CA ASN A 532 1.47 -22.18 -11.07
C ASN A 532 1.03 -21.19 -12.16
N GLN A 533 1.26 -21.52 -13.44
CA GLN A 533 1.05 -20.61 -14.56
C GLN A 533 -0.35 -20.00 -14.57
N SER A 534 -1.38 -20.79 -14.23
CA SER A 534 -2.78 -20.38 -14.19
C SER A 534 -3.11 -19.29 -13.17
N GLN A 535 -2.16 -18.90 -12.31
CA GLN A 535 -2.33 -17.84 -11.31
C GLN A 535 -1.59 -16.56 -11.67
N ILE A 536 -0.65 -16.58 -12.63
CA ILE A 536 0.31 -15.50 -12.84
C ILE A 536 -0.18 -14.51 -13.90
N ASP A 537 -0.52 -13.30 -13.49
CA ASP A 537 -0.94 -12.22 -14.38
C ASP A 537 0.19 -11.28 -14.73
N SER A 538 1.02 -10.93 -13.75
CA SER A 538 2.08 -9.95 -13.92
C SER A 538 3.36 -10.36 -13.21
N ILE A 539 4.48 -9.97 -13.80
CA ILE A 539 5.81 -10.14 -13.22
C ILE A 539 6.56 -8.81 -13.32
N TYR A 540 7.05 -8.31 -12.18
CA TYR A 540 8.03 -7.23 -12.17
C TYR A 540 9.44 -7.80 -12.15
N ILE A 541 10.28 -7.34 -13.07
CA ILE A 541 11.72 -7.56 -13.03
C ILE A 541 12.35 -6.31 -12.42
N VAL A 542 13.06 -6.46 -11.31
CA VAL A 542 13.84 -5.34 -10.73
C VAL A 542 15.30 -5.51 -11.10
N GLY A 543 15.79 -4.59 -11.90
CA GLY A 543 17.15 -4.55 -12.43
C GLY A 543 17.22 -4.50 -13.97
N GLY A 544 18.31 -3.95 -14.47
CA GLY A 544 18.60 -3.88 -15.90
C GLY A 544 18.88 -5.24 -16.54
N THR A 545 19.13 -5.24 -17.85
CA THR A 545 19.41 -6.47 -18.62
C THR A 545 20.70 -7.18 -18.21
N GLY A 546 21.65 -6.46 -17.60
CA GLY A 546 22.84 -7.07 -16.98
C GLY A 546 22.55 -7.80 -15.65
N SER A 547 21.44 -7.47 -14.99
CA SER A 547 20.98 -8.11 -13.76
C SER A 547 20.05 -9.28 -14.05
N VAL A 548 19.11 -9.10 -14.99
CA VAL A 548 18.21 -10.15 -15.48
C VAL A 548 18.13 -10.03 -17.00
N SER A 549 18.69 -10.99 -17.73
CA SER A 549 18.78 -10.93 -19.19
C SER A 549 17.41 -10.85 -19.88
N THR A 550 17.42 -10.43 -21.14
CA THR A 550 16.24 -10.50 -22.01
C THR A 550 15.79 -11.94 -22.24
N THR A 551 16.71 -12.92 -22.21
CA THR A 551 16.37 -14.34 -22.25
C THR A 551 15.54 -14.74 -21.03
N ALA A 552 15.97 -14.35 -19.82
CA ALA A 552 15.20 -14.62 -18.60
C ALA A 552 13.83 -13.93 -18.64
N GLU A 553 13.76 -12.68 -19.11
CA GLU A 553 12.50 -11.95 -19.31
C GLU A 553 11.54 -12.66 -20.27
N GLN A 554 12.04 -13.17 -21.40
CA GLN A 554 11.23 -13.95 -22.34
C GLN A 554 10.71 -15.25 -21.71
N GLN A 555 11.52 -15.93 -20.90
CA GLN A 555 11.08 -17.11 -20.14
C GLN A 555 9.97 -16.75 -19.14
N LEU A 556 10.11 -15.63 -18.42
CA LEU A 556 9.10 -15.12 -17.49
C LEU A 556 7.79 -14.78 -18.22
N TYR A 557 7.86 -14.12 -19.38
CA TYR A 557 6.67 -13.83 -20.19
C TYR A 557 5.96 -15.13 -20.63
N GLY A 558 6.71 -16.22 -20.84
CA GLY A 558 6.16 -17.55 -21.09
C GLY A 558 5.22 -18.05 -19.99
N HIS A 559 5.45 -17.65 -18.73
CA HIS A 559 4.67 -18.09 -17.55
C HIS A 559 3.46 -17.21 -17.21
N ILE A 560 3.24 -16.12 -17.93
CA ILE A 560 1.99 -15.35 -17.80
C ILE A 560 0.83 -16.20 -18.34
N ARG A 561 -0.28 -16.32 -17.61
CA ARG A 561 -1.50 -17.03 -18.07
C ARG A 561 -2.24 -16.32 -19.19
#